data_AF-A0A7L4QUZ8-F1
#
_entry.id   AF-A0A7L4QUZ8-F1
#
_cell.length_a   1.000
_cell.length_b   1.000
_cell.length_c   1.000
_cell.angle_alpha   90.00
_cell.angle_beta   90.00
_cell.angle_gamma   90.00
#
_symmetry.space_group_name_H-M   'P 1'
#
loop_
_entity.id
_entity.type
_entity.pdbx_description
1 polymer ?
#
loop_
_entity_poly.entity_id
_entity_poly.type
_entity_poly.pdbx_seq_one_letter_code
_entity_poly.pdbx_strand_id
1 'polypeptide(L)'
;MKITFYRNLLVLLLLFLSLSVAGCEDIESGVNEIEGSISQTMENIDFLRWTADSAEVLLDDYEGIKFAASERDSVLLEEGGIKLKDDSEKYLEELEGFSLSPSVEDVATEYADFLQRSYEFGEFVETSSQEIDLEALDKTIELMNETSELISEVSSMADREI
;
A
#
# COMPACT_ATOMS: atom_id res chain seq x y z
N MET A 1 -17.55 -65.03 31.91
CA MET A 1 -18.07 -63.64 31.82
C MET A 1 -16.99 -62.55 32.02
N LYS A 2 -15.67 -62.86 31.96
CA LYS A 2 -14.59 -61.85 32.09
C LYS A 2 -13.89 -61.53 30.76
N ILE A 3 -13.75 -62.49 29.85
CA ILE A 3 -13.01 -62.33 28.58
C ILE A 3 -13.70 -61.35 27.61
N THR A 4 -15.03 -61.36 27.55
CA THR A 4 -15.82 -60.44 26.71
C THR A 4 -15.76 -59.00 27.18
N PHE A 5 -15.58 -58.77 28.48
CA PHE A 5 -15.47 -57.42 29.06
C PHE A 5 -14.14 -56.76 28.68
N TYR A 6 -13.02 -57.47 28.81
CA TYR A 6 -11.69 -56.96 28.43
C TYR A 6 -11.56 -56.73 26.92
N ARG A 7 -12.21 -57.56 26.09
CA ARG A 7 -12.24 -57.37 24.63
C ARG A 7 -12.97 -56.10 24.22
N ASN A 8 -14.11 -55.81 24.86
CA ASN A 8 -14.86 -54.58 24.58
C ASN A 8 -14.13 -53.33 25.10
N LEU A 9 -13.45 -53.43 26.24
CA LEU A 9 -12.64 -52.33 26.79
C LEU A 9 -11.44 -52.01 25.88
N LEU A 10 -10.77 -53.02 25.33
CA LEU A 10 -9.66 -52.85 24.40
C LEU A 10 -10.09 -52.16 23.10
N VAL A 11 -11.26 -52.54 22.55
CA VAL A 11 -11.82 -51.93 21.33
C VAL A 11 -12.19 -50.46 21.56
N LEU A 12 -12.75 -50.14 22.73
CA LEU A 12 -13.10 -48.76 23.11
C LEU A 12 -11.86 -47.88 23.28
N LEU A 13 -10.78 -48.45 23.82
CA LEU A 13 -9.51 -47.76 24.03
C LEU A 13 -8.75 -47.54 22.70
N LEU A 14 -8.82 -48.50 21.78
CA LEU A 14 -8.29 -48.35 20.41
C LEU A 14 -9.09 -47.33 19.59
N LEU A 15 -10.42 -47.28 19.75
CA LEU A 15 -11.27 -46.25 19.14
C LEU A 15 -10.89 -44.85 19.64
N PHE A 16 -10.74 -44.67 20.95
CA PHE A 16 -10.30 -43.40 21.53
C PHE A 16 -8.91 -42.97 21.04
N LEU A 17 -7.94 -43.89 20.99
CA LEU A 17 -6.60 -43.62 20.47
C LEU A 17 -6.60 -43.26 18.97
N SER A 18 -7.46 -43.88 18.15
CA SER A 18 -7.60 -43.54 16.73
C SER A 18 -8.29 -42.19 16.48
N LEU A 19 -9.19 -41.78 17.38
CA LEU A 19 -9.88 -40.48 17.30
C LEU A 19 -8.98 -39.32 17.74
N SER A 20 -8.00 -39.56 18.62
CA SER A 20 -7.07 -38.53 19.09
C SER A 20 -5.94 -38.17 18.12
N VAL A 21 -5.68 -38.97 17.07
CA VAL A 21 -4.64 -38.67 16.06
C VAL A 21 -5.24 -37.97 14.83
N ALA A 22 -6.46 -38.32 14.44
CA ALA A 22 -7.11 -37.72 13.27
C ALA A 22 -7.72 -36.32 13.52
N GLY A 23 -7.85 -35.89 14.78
CA GLY A 23 -8.47 -34.60 15.14
C GLY A 23 -7.50 -33.47 15.49
N CYS A 24 -6.18 -33.73 15.49
CA CYS A 24 -5.18 -32.71 15.82
C CYS A 24 -4.57 -32.06 14.58
N GLU A 25 -4.45 -32.81 13.48
CA GLU A 25 -3.89 -32.33 12.21
C GLU A 25 -4.82 -31.30 11.53
N ASP A 26 -6.14 -31.48 11.62
CA ASP A 26 -7.15 -30.53 11.08
C ASP A 26 -7.32 -29.25 11.93
N ILE A 27 -6.94 -29.28 13.22
CA ILE A 27 -7.00 -28.09 14.08
C ILE A 27 -5.71 -27.27 13.90
N GLU A 28 -4.56 -27.93 13.80
CA GLU A 28 -3.27 -27.27 13.54
C GLU A 28 -3.25 -26.63 12.13
N SER A 29 -3.81 -27.30 11.11
CA SER A 29 -3.95 -26.71 9.77
C SER A 29 -4.88 -25.48 9.76
N GLY A 30 -6.04 -25.57 10.43
CA GLY A 30 -6.98 -24.46 10.51
C GLY A 30 -6.46 -23.25 11.30
N VAL A 31 -5.68 -23.48 12.38
CA VAL A 31 -5.04 -22.39 13.13
C VAL A 31 -3.94 -21.73 12.31
N ASN A 32 -3.11 -22.49 11.58
CA ASN A 32 -2.09 -21.94 10.69
C ASN A 32 -2.69 -21.15 9.52
N GLU A 33 -3.81 -21.60 8.95
CA GLU A 33 -4.54 -20.86 7.90
C GLU A 33 -5.14 -19.54 8.42
N ILE A 34 -5.71 -19.56 9.63
CA ILE A 34 -6.24 -18.34 10.28
C ILE A 34 -5.10 -17.37 10.62
N GLU A 35 -3.99 -17.86 11.17
CA GLU A 35 -2.81 -17.04 11.48
C GLU A 35 -2.21 -16.41 10.22
N GLY A 36 -2.08 -17.18 9.13
CA GLY A 36 -1.65 -16.67 7.84
C GLY A 36 -2.60 -15.62 7.26
N SER A 37 -3.92 -15.83 7.35
CA SER A 37 -4.92 -14.88 6.88
C SER A 37 -4.94 -13.59 7.70
N ILE A 38 -4.72 -13.66 9.02
CA ILE A 38 -4.63 -12.48 9.89
C ILE A 38 -3.35 -11.72 9.61
N SER A 39 -2.21 -12.42 9.50
CA SER A 39 -0.92 -11.81 9.15
C SER A 39 -1.00 -11.08 7.81
N GLN A 40 -1.63 -11.68 6.81
CA GLN A 40 -1.82 -11.06 5.50
C GLN A 40 -2.76 -9.83 5.57
N THR A 41 -3.80 -9.89 6.40
CA THR A 41 -4.71 -8.76 6.59
C THR A 41 -4.00 -7.59 7.28
N MET A 42 -3.13 -7.86 8.25
CA MET A 42 -2.32 -6.83 8.91
C MET A 42 -1.36 -6.16 7.93
N GLU A 43 -0.65 -6.95 7.12
CA GLU A 43 0.24 -6.44 6.07
C GLU A 43 -0.51 -5.52 5.09
N ASN A 44 -1.71 -5.92 4.64
CA ASN A 44 -2.54 -5.09 3.77
C ASN A 44 -2.97 -3.77 4.45
N ILE A 45 -3.30 -3.80 5.74
CA ILE A 45 -3.67 -2.59 6.49
C ILE A 45 -2.47 -1.66 6.64
N ASP A 46 -1.29 -2.21 6.91
CA ASP A 46 -0.05 -1.43 7.03
C ASP A 46 0.32 -0.81 5.68
N PHE A 47 0.16 -1.55 4.58
CA PHE A 47 0.26 -1.02 3.21
C PHE A 47 -0.69 0.17 2.99
N LEU A 48 -2.00 0.01 3.25
CA LEU A 48 -2.98 1.07 3.01
C LEU A 48 -2.71 2.33 3.84
N ARG A 49 -2.25 2.16 5.09
CA ARG A 49 -1.83 3.29 5.94
C ARG A 49 -0.60 3.98 5.39
N TRP A 50 0.42 3.21 5.04
CA TRP A 50 1.64 3.74 4.45
C TRP A 50 1.35 4.49 3.14
N THR A 51 0.47 3.98 2.29
CA THR A 51 0.02 4.65 1.06
C THR A 51 -0.64 6.00 1.36
N ALA A 52 -1.52 6.06 2.37
CA ALA A 52 -2.16 7.31 2.76
C ALA A 52 -1.14 8.33 3.30
N ASP A 53 -0.25 7.91 4.20
CA ASP A 53 0.76 8.76 4.80
C ASP A 53 1.75 9.30 3.76
N SER A 54 2.20 8.45 2.82
CA SER A 54 3.12 8.85 1.75
C SER A 54 2.45 9.74 0.70
N ALA A 55 1.17 9.52 0.40
CA ALA A 55 0.41 10.40 -0.48
C ALA A 55 0.25 11.81 0.11
N GLU A 56 0.07 11.95 1.43
CA GLU A 56 0.02 13.25 2.11
C GLU A 56 1.35 14.01 1.92
N VAL A 57 2.49 13.34 2.06
CA VAL A 57 3.81 13.95 1.83
C VAL A 57 3.96 14.45 0.39
N LEU A 58 3.56 13.65 -0.60
CA LEU A 58 3.65 14.04 -2.01
C LEU A 58 2.70 15.19 -2.35
N LEU A 59 1.51 15.25 -1.75
CA LEU A 59 0.60 16.39 -1.89
C LEU A 59 1.19 17.68 -1.33
N ASP A 60 1.89 17.61 -0.19
CA ASP A 60 2.61 18.75 0.37
C ASP A 60 3.73 19.24 -0.57
N ASP A 61 4.43 18.31 -1.24
CA ASP A 61 5.45 18.66 -2.24
C ASP A 61 4.83 19.35 -3.46
N TYR A 62 3.69 18.86 -3.94
CA TYR A 62 2.93 19.49 -5.01
C TYR A 62 2.50 20.91 -4.66
N GLU A 63 1.96 21.13 -3.46
CA GLU A 63 1.58 22.47 -3.01
C GLU A 63 2.81 23.38 -2.84
N GLY A 64 3.96 22.84 -2.45
CA GLY A 64 5.24 23.55 -2.44
C GLY A 64 5.66 24.02 -3.84
N ILE A 65 5.61 23.15 -4.84
CA ILE A 65 5.91 23.47 -6.24
C ILE A 65 4.94 24.53 -6.79
N LYS A 66 3.64 24.37 -6.51
CA LYS A 66 2.60 25.32 -6.92
C LYS A 66 2.80 26.70 -6.30
N PHE A 67 3.14 26.75 -5.02
CA PHE A 67 3.51 28.00 -4.35
C PHE A 67 4.74 28.64 -5.02
N ALA A 68 5.80 27.87 -5.24
CA ALA A 68 7.02 28.34 -5.90
C ALA A 68 6.75 28.88 -7.32
N ALA A 69 5.90 28.20 -8.09
CA ALA A 69 5.46 28.66 -9.42
C ALA A 69 4.71 30.00 -9.33
N SER A 70 3.81 30.13 -8.35
CA SER A 70 3.04 31.37 -8.15
C SER A 70 3.90 32.58 -7.80
N GLU A 71 4.98 32.36 -7.04
CA GLU A 71 5.98 33.37 -6.70
C GLU A 71 7.03 33.56 -7.81
N ARG A 72 7.00 32.71 -8.84
CA ARG A 72 7.98 32.65 -9.94
C ARG A 72 9.42 32.50 -9.42
N ASP A 73 9.56 31.74 -8.34
CA ASP A 73 10.85 31.50 -7.70
C ASP A 73 11.47 30.22 -8.29
N SER A 74 12.40 30.39 -9.22
CA SER A 74 13.07 29.27 -9.89
C SER A 74 13.88 28.40 -8.93
N VAL A 75 14.39 28.95 -7.83
CA VAL A 75 15.16 28.19 -6.84
C VAL A 75 14.22 27.30 -6.04
N LEU A 76 13.10 27.84 -5.57
CA LEU A 76 12.09 27.05 -4.86
C LEU A 76 11.43 26.00 -5.76
N LEU A 77 11.30 26.28 -7.06
CA LEU A 77 10.84 25.30 -8.05
C LEU A 77 11.84 24.16 -8.19
N GLU A 78 13.12 24.46 -8.34
CA GLU A 78 14.19 23.45 -8.42
C GLU A 78 14.20 22.57 -7.17
N GLU A 79 14.21 23.19 -5.99
CA GLU A 79 14.18 22.49 -4.70
C GLU A 79 12.92 21.63 -4.55
N GLY A 80 11.75 22.14 -4.95
CA GLY A 80 10.48 21.41 -4.92
C GLY A 80 10.48 20.21 -5.88
N GLY A 81 10.99 20.37 -7.10
CA GLY A 81 11.12 19.30 -8.09
C GLY A 81 12.05 18.19 -7.61
N ILE A 82 13.22 18.54 -7.06
CA ILE A 82 14.16 17.59 -6.44
C ILE A 82 13.47 16.83 -5.31
N LYS A 83 12.79 17.54 -4.40
CA LYS A 83 12.13 16.92 -3.25
C LYS A 83 11.06 15.91 -3.68
N LEU A 84 10.15 16.32 -4.58
CA LEU A 84 9.10 15.44 -5.08
C LEU A 84 9.68 14.20 -5.76
N LYS A 85 10.74 14.37 -6.55
CA LYS A 85 11.44 13.28 -7.22
C LYS A 85 12.04 12.30 -6.21
N ASP A 86 12.79 12.80 -5.23
CA ASP A 86 13.46 11.99 -4.21
C ASP A 86 12.45 11.23 -3.32
N ASP A 87 11.37 11.90 -2.89
CA ASP A 87 10.32 11.25 -2.09
C ASP A 87 9.55 10.22 -2.91
N SER A 88 9.26 10.48 -4.19
CA SER A 88 8.62 9.50 -5.09
C SER A 88 9.48 8.26 -5.34
N GLU A 89 10.79 8.45 -5.59
CA GLU A 89 11.74 7.34 -5.77
C GLU A 89 11.82 6.48 -4.51
N LYS A 90 11.94 7.12 -3.34
CA LYS A 90 11.95 6.44 -2.04
C LYS A 90 10.68 5.60 -1.84
N TYR A 91 9.49 6.16 -2.11
CA TYR A 91 8.25 5.43 -1.91
C TYR A 91 8.04 4.30 -2.93
N LEU A 92 8.59 4.41 -4.15
CA LEU A 92 8.64 3.30 -5.10
C LEU A 92 9.48 2.13 -4.55
N GLU A 93 10.65 2.43 -3.97
CA GLU A 93 11.50 1.41 -3.34
C GLU A 93 10.83 0.76 -2.12
N GLU A 94 10.16 1.56 -1.28
CA GLU A 94 9.43 1.06 -0.11
C GLU A 94 8.22 0.20 -0.49
N LEU A 95 7.54 0.52 -1.60
CA LEU A 95 6.41 -0.26 -2.12
C LEU A 95 6.79 -1.72 -2.44
N GLU A 96 8.00 -1.93 -2.99
CA GLU A 96 8.51 -3.28 -3.28
C GLU A 96 8.73 -4.13 -2.02
N GLY A 97 8.77 -3.49 -0.84
CA GLY A 97 8.95 -4.16 0.45
C GLY A 97 7.70 -4.86 0.98
N PHE A 98 6.50 -4.54 0.46
CA PHE A 98 5.26 -5.11 0.95
C PHE A 98 4.95 -6.47 0.35
N SER A 99 4.47 -7.41 1.19
CA SER A 99 3.96 -8.70 0.72
C SER A 99 2.44 -8.64 0.57
N LEU A 100 1.98 -8.13 -0.56
CA LEU A 100 0.57 -7.82 -0.78
C LEU A 100 -0.26 -9.04 -1.20
N SER A 101 -1.51 -9.10 -0.72
CA SER A 101 -2.49 -10.07 -1.21
C SER A 101 -3.25 -9.53 -2.43
N PRO A 102 -3.92 -10.40 -3.21
CA PRO A 102 -4.72 -9.97 -4.36
C PRO A 102 -5.81 -8.94 -4.05
N SER A 103 -6.25 -8.79 -2.79
CA SER A 103 -7.32 -7.85 -2.45
C SER A 103 -6.90 -6.38 -2.50
N VAL A 104 -5.60 -6.09 -2.55
CA VAL A 104 -5.06 -4.71 -2.60
C VAL A 104 -4.14 -4.48 -3.80
N GLU A 105 -4.05 -5.44 -4.72
CA GLU A 105 -3.17 -5.40 -5.89
C GLU A 105 -3.52 -4.24 -6.84
N ASP A 106 -4.82 -3.97 -7.04
CA ASP A 106 -5.29 -2.84 -7.85
C ASP A 106 -4.84 -1.50 -7.24
N VAL A 107 -4.98 -1.36 -5.92
CA VAL A 107 -4.55 -0.15 -5.18
C VAL A 107 -3.03 0.03 -5.28
N ALA A 108 -2.26 -1.04 -5.13
CA ALA A 108 -0.81 -0.99 -5.26
C ALA A 108 -0.35 -0.61 -6.67
N THR A 109 -1.04 -1.10 -7.69
CA THR A 109 -0.76 -0.76 -9.09
C THR A 109 -1.05 0.70 -9.36
N GLU A 110 -2.22 1.19 -8.96
CA GLU A 110 -2.60 2.60 -9.12
C GLU A 110 -1.65 3.52 -8.35
N TYR A 111 -1.23 3.11 -7.16
CA TYR A 111 -0.29 3.89 -6.35
C TYR A 111 1.10 3.91 -6.97
N ALA A 112 1.61 2.78 -7.48
CA ALA A 112 2.88 2.75 -8.22
C ALA A 112 2.85 3.70 -9.43
N ASP A 113 1.75 3.69 -10.20
CA ASP A 113 1.57 4.60 -11.33
C ASP A 113 1.51 6.08 -10.91
N PHE A 114 0.96 6.37 -9.74
CA PHE A 114 0.97 7.71 -9.15
C PHE A 114 2.38 8.14 -8.75
N LEU A 115 3.13 7.28 -8.06
CA LEU A 115 4.52 7.54 -7.66
C LEU A 115 5.42 7.76 -8.87
N GLN A 116 5.31 6.92 -9.91
CA GLN A 116 6.08 7.06 -11.14
C GLN A 116 5.80 8.40 -11.85
N ARG A 117 4.53 8.79 -11.94
CA ARG A 117 4.15 10.11 -12.51
C ARG A 117 4.64 11.28 -11.66
N SER A 118 4.66 11.10 -10.33
CA SER A 118 5.16 12.11 -9.39
C SER A 118 6.67 12.31 -9.55
N TYR A 119 7.42 11.21 -9.68
CA TYR A 119 8.85 11.23 -10.00
C TYR A 119 9.13 11.98 -11.31
N GLU A 120 8.43 11.60 -12.39
CA GLU A 120 8.60 12.21 -13.71
C GLU A 120 8.28 13.72 -13.71
N PHE A 121 7.25 14.12 -12.96
CA PHE A 121 6.95 15.53 -12.80
C PHE A 121 8.02 16.26 -11.98
N GLY A 122 8.54 15.66 -10.91
CA GLY A 122 9.64 16.23 -10.13
C GLY A 122 10.88 16.49 -11.01
N GLU A 123 11.28 15.52 -11.82
CA GLU A 123 12.39 15.66 -12.80
C GLU A 123 12.10 16.77 -13.83
N PHE A 124 10.86 16.85 -14.32
CA PHE A 124 10.45 17.92 -15.24
C PHE A 124 10.55 19.30 -14.60
N VAL A 125 10.09 19.46 -13.36
CA VAL A 125 10.12 20.74 -12.64
C VAL A 125 11.56 21.16 -12.34
N GLU A 126 12.39 20.23 -11.84
CA GLU A 126 13.82 20.45 -11.62
C GLU A 126 14.49 20.96 -12.90
N THR A 127 14.30 20.26 -14.02
CA THR A 127 14.92 20.64 -15.31
C THR A 127 14.37 21.97 -15.85
N SER A 128 13.05 22.15 -15.84
CA SER A 128 12.39 23.33 -16.42
C SER A 128 12.66 24.62 -15.63
N SER A 129 12.86 24.51 -14.32
CA SER A 129 13.25 25.63 -13.47
C SER A 129 14.63 26.20 -13.85
N GLN A 130 15.56 25.34 -14.29
CA GLN A 130 16.89 25.72 -14.75
C GLN A 130 16.88 26.31 -16.17
N GLU A 131 15.93 25.92 -17.01
CA GLU A 131 15.80 26.37 -18.41
C GLU A 131 14.95 27.64 -18.60
N ILE A 132 14.35 28.18 -17.53
CA ILE A 132 13.46 29.37 -17.52
C ILE A 132 12.29 29.22 -18.50
N ASP A 133 11.59 28.08 -18.48
CA ASP A 133 10.30 27.93 -19.14
C ASP A 133 9.16 27.85 -18.11
N LEU A 134 8.93 28.98 -17.43
CA LEU A 134 7.87 29.11 -16.42
C LEU A 134 6.47 29.00 -17.02
N GLU A 135 6.30 29.26 -18.32
CA GLU A 135 5.00 29.20 -19.01
C GLU A 135 4.59 27.74 -19.29
N ALA A 136 5.54 26.86 -19.63
CA ALA A 136 5.30 25.42 -19.68
C ALA A 136 5.01 24.80 -18.29
N LEU A 137 5.63 25.35 -17.25
CA LEU A 137 5.48 24.92 -15.87
C LEU A 137 4.07 25.25 -15.33
N ASP A 138 3.60 26.48 -15.52
CA ASP A 138 2.25 26.93 -15.13
C ASP A 138 1.15 26.04 -15.76
N LYS A 139 1.32 25.69 -17.05
CA LYS A 139 0.34 24.88 -17.79
C LYS A 139 0.29 23.43 -17.31
N THR A 140 1.43 22.88 -16.89
CA THR A 140 1.50 21.52 -16.37
C THR A 140 0.89 21.45 -14.96
N ILE A 141 1.14 22.45 -14.11
CA ILE A 141 0.52 22.56 -12.78
C ILE A 141 -1.01 22.62 -12.86
N GLU A 142 -1.56 23.32 -13.86
CA GLU A 142 -3.01 23.39 -14.08
C GLU A 142 -3.62 21.99 -14.33
N LEU A 143 -2.99 21.18 -15.19
CA LEU A 143 -3.41 19.80 -15.47
C LEU A 143 -3.29 18.87 -14.24
N MET A 144 -2.39 19.20 -13.31
CA MET A 144 -2.16 18.40 -12.11
C MET A 144 -3.14 18.69 -10.97
N ASN A 145 -3.63 19.93 -10.85
CA ASN A 145 -4.75 20.23 -9.96
C ASN A 145 -5.99 19.42 -10.35
N GLU A 146 -6.27 19.27 -11.66
CA GLU A 146 -7.38 18.43 -12.14
C GLU A 146 -7.20 16.95 -11.74
N THR A 147 -5.95 16.46 -11.69
CA THR A 147 -5.64 15.08 -11.28
C THR A 147 -5.66 14.90 -9.75
N SER A 148 -5.27 15.92 -8.99
CA SER A 148 -5.31 15.89 -7.52
C SER A 148 -6.74 15.97 -6.97
N GLU A 149 -7.64 16.71 -7.63
CA GLU A 149 -9.07 16.69 -7.32
C GLU A 149 -9.66 15.28 -7.46
N LEU A 150 -9.26 14.54 -8.51
CA LEU A 150 -9.65 13.15 -8.71
C LEU A 150 -9.15 12.22 -7.59
N ILE A 151 -7.92 12.39 -7.11
CA ILE A 151 -7.36 11.59 -6.02
C ILE A 151 -8.09 11.88 -4.69
N SER A 152 -8.40 13.15 -4.43
CA SER A 152 -9.18 13.54 -3.25
C SER A 152 -10.62 12.99 -3.31
N GLU A 153 -11.21 12.92 -4.50
CA GLU A 153 -12.53 12.31 -4.71
C GLU A 153 -12.52 10.80 -4.45
N VAL A 154 -11.46 10.10 -4.90
CA VAL A 154 -11.23 8.67 -4.62
C VAL A 154 -11.04 8.41 -3.12
N SER A 155 -10.25 9.24 -2.42
CA SER A 155 -10.08 9.18 -0.97
C SER A 155 -11.43 9.36 -0.23
N SER A 156 -12.28 10.29 -0.68
CA SER A 156 -13.62 10.50 -0.10
C SER A 156 -14.59 9.33 -0.32
N MET A 157 -14.38 8.55 -1.39
CA MET A 157 -15.16 7.35 -1.69
C MET A 157 -14.73 6.19 -0.80
N ALA A 158 -13.43 6.03 -0.55
CA ALA A 158 -12.91 5.03 0.38
C ALA A 158 -13.43 5.23 1.81
N ASP A 159 -13.56 6.49 2.26
CA ASP A 159 -14.14 6.83 3.57
C ASP A 159 -15.66 6.56 3.69
N ARG A 160 -16.37 6.42 2.56
CA ARG A 160 -17.82 6.17 2.52
C ARG A 160 -18.21 4.69 2.55
N GLU A 161 -17.27 3.77 2.32
CA GLU A 161 -17.53 2.34 2.37
C GLU A 161 -17.15 1.67 3.72
N ILE A 162 -16.76 2.47 4.73
CA ILE A 162 -16.65 2.07 6.14
C ILE A 162 -17.94 2.43 6.90
#